data_AF-A0A930SGA1-F1
#
_entry.id   AF-A0A930SGA1-F1
#
_cell.length_a   1.000
_cell.length_b   1.000
_cell.length_c   1.000
_cell.angle_alpha   90.00
_cell.angle_beta   90.00
_cell.angle_gamma   90.00
#
_symmetry.space_group_name_H-M   'P 1'
#
loop_
_entity.id
_entity.type
_entity.pdbx_description
1 polymer ?
#
loop_
_entity_poly.entity_id
_entity_poly.type
_entity_poly.pdbx_seq_one_letter_code
_entity_poly.pdbx_strand_id
1 'polypeptide(L)'
;FNETANPPIDIIYTDKAGAETLNLVATGRADAAGEYEYVINSAIKDRGLPLKAVGDVLAVVPTYFLSKRTDDMKQVNEKIDKTMKEMRADGTLKKLSEQYLGGDYTFDPTQK
;
A
#
# COMPACT_ATOMS: atom_id res chain seq x y z
N PHE A 1 -18.82 -3.43 10.02
CA PHE A 1 -17.96 -4.31 10.86
C PHE A 1 -17.94 -3.84 12.30
N ASN A 2 -17.44 -2.63 12.59
CA ASN A 2 -17.34 -2.17 13.98
C ASN A 2 -18.69 -1.96 14.70
N GLU A 3 -19.74 -1.62 13.95
CA GLU A 3 -21.12 -1.48 14.49
C GLU A 3 -21.63 -2.72 15.25
N THR A 4 -21.08 -3.90 14.95
CA THR A 4 -21.49 -5.18 15.55
C THR A 4 -20.38 -5.84 16.37
N ALA A 5 -19.23 -5.17 16.57
CA ALA A 5 -18.09 -5.73 17.30
C ALA A 5 -18.28 -5.61 18.82
N ASN A 6 -17.90 -6.66 19.57
CA ASN A 6 -17.91 -6.65 21.03
C ASN A 6 -16.65 -7.36 21.59
N PRO A 7 -15.69 -6.64 22.20
CA PRO A 7 -15.70 -5.19 22.41
C PRO A 7 -15.63 -4.41 21.08
N PRO A 8 -16.15 -3.17 21.05
CA PRO A 8 -15.97 -2.30 19.90
C PRO A 8 -14.49 -1.98 19.70
N ILE A 9 -14.08 -1.79 18.45
CA ILE A 9 -12.74 -1.32 18.10
C ILE A 9 -12.69 0.19 18.35
N ASP A 10 -11.72 0.63 19.14
CA ASP A 10 -11.36 2.04 19.26
C ASP A 10 -10.48 2.45 18.08
N ILE A 11 -10.89 3.48 17.34
CA ILE A 11 -10.21 3.90 16.11
C ILE A 11 -9.38 5.14 16.39
N ILE A 12 -8.06 5.00 16.28
CA ILE A 12 -7.10 6.09 16.41
C ILE A 12 -6.79 6.65 15.01
N TYR A 13 -6.97 7.96 14.83
CA TYR A 13 -6.64 8.66 13.59
C TYR A 13 -5.31 9.42 13.73
N THR A 14 -4.52 9.46 12.65
CA THR A 14 -3.25 10.19 12.57
C THR A 14 -3.15 10.93 11.23
N ASP A 15 -2.48 12.08 11.23
CA ASP A 15 -2.15 12.89 10.06
C ASP A 15 -0.72 12.65 9.54
N LYS A 16 0.06 11.74 10.15
CA LYS A 16 1.48 11.49 9.82
C LYS A 16 1.72 10.17 9.07
N ALA A 17 0.68 9.64 8.44
CA ALA A 17 0.72 8.44 7.60
C ALA A 17 1.33 7.21 8.30
N GLY A 18 1.79 6.23 7.51
CA GLY A 18 2.26 4.93 8.01
C GLY A 18 3.37 5.00 9.06
N ALA A 19 4.20 6.05 9.07
CA ALA A 19 5.29 6.18 10.04
C ALA A 19 4.80 6.32 11.48
N GLU A 20 3.75 7.12 11.73
CA GLU A 20 3.14 7.23 13.06
C GLU A 20 2.25 6.04 13.36
N THR A 21 1.46 5.57 12.37
CA THR A 21 0.63 4.37 12.49
C THR A 21 1.43 3.17 13.03
N LEU A 22 2.58 2.87 12.42
CA LEU A 22 3.43 1.76 12.84
C LEU A 22 4.13 2.01 14.18
N ASN A 23 4.46 3.27 14.51
CA ASN A 23 5.01 3.62 15.82
C ASN A 23 3.98 3.45 16.96
N LEU A 24 2.70 3.74 16.72
CA LEU A 24 1.65 3.53 17.72
C LEU A 24 1.56 2.06 18.11
N VAL A 25 1.63 1.15 17.12
CA VAL A 25 1.67 -0.30 17.37
C VAL A 25 2.97 -0.70 18.08
N ALA A 26 4.12 -0.25 17.58
CA ALA A 26 5.43 -0.60 18.14
C ALA A 26 5.61 -0.16 19.61
N THR A 27 4.91 0.89 20.05
CA THR A 27 4.96 1.43 21.42
C THR A 27 3.82 0.93 22.31
N GLY A 28 2.90 0.10 21.78
CA GLY A 28 1.74 -0.39 22.52
C GLY A 28 0.64 0.66 22.77
N ARG A 29 0.68 1.78 22.05
CA ARG A 29 -0.40 2.80 22.08
C ARG A 29 -1.60 2.41 21.20
N ALA A 30 -1.40 1.47 20.28
CA ALA A 30 -2.45 0.81 19.51
C ALA A 30 -2.16 -0.70 19.49
N ASP A 31 -3.18 -1.54 19.53
CA ASP A 31 -3.00 -3.00 19.49
C ASP A 31 -2.65 -3.50 18.07
N ALA A 32 -3.18 -2.84 17.04
CA ALA A 32 -2.97 -3.17 15.63
C ALA A 32 -3.22 -1.97 14.73
N ALA A 33 -2.75 -2.06 13.48
CA ALA A 33 -3.06 -1.12 12.42
C ALA A 33 -3.10 -1.81 11.05
N GLY A 34 -3.88 -1.26 10.12
CA GLY A 34 -3.84 -1.63 8.71
C GLY A 34 -2.76 -0.84 7.98
N GLU A 35 -1.86 -1.52 7.29
CA GLU A 35 -0.82 -0.90 6.48
C GLU A 35 -0.36 -1.87 5.39
N TYR A 36 0.27 -1.36 4.32
CA TYR A 36 0.84 -2.20 3.27
C TYR A 36 2.04 -3.00 3.77
N GLU A 37 2.11 -4.27 3.37
CA GLU A 37 3.16 -5.20 3.80
C GLU A 37 4.58 -4.69 3.50
N TYR A 38 4.81 -4.08 2.32
CA TYR A 38 6.13 -3.53 1.98
C TYR A 38 6.53 -2.35 2.89
N VAL A 39 5.57 -1.56 3.39
CA VAL A 39 5.82 -0.47 4.35
C VAL A 39 6.20 -1.05 5.71
N ILE A 40 5.49 -2.09 6.17
CA ILE A 40 5.81 -2.82 7.39
C ILE A 40 7.23 -3.41 7.30
N ASN A 41 7.55 -4.07 6.19
CA ASN A 41 8.85 -4.69 5.96
C ASN A 41 9.99 -3.66 5.93
N SER A 42 9.79 -2.51 5.29
CA SER A 42 10.76 -1.40 5.35
C SER A 42 10.91 -0.87 6.78
N ALA A 43 9.83 -0.70 7.52
CA ALA A 43 9.91 -0.23 8.91
C ALA A 43 10.67 -1.21 9.84
N ILE A 44 10.49 -2.52 9.65
CA ILE A 44 11.25 -3.55 10.37
C ILE A 44 12.72 -3.50 9.96
N LYS A 45 13.01 -3.52 8.66
CA LYS A 45 14.37 -3.58 8.11
C LYS A 45 15.19 -2.32 8.42
N ASP A 46 14.61 -1.15 8.16
CA ASP A 46 15.34 0.12 8.15
C ASP A 46 15.34 0.80 9.52
N ARG A 47 14.32 0.53 10.36
CA ARG A 47 14.13 1.17 11.67
C ARG A 47 14.12 0.20 12.85
N GLY A 48 14.17 -1.11 12.61
CA GLY A 48 14.20 -2.11 13.67
C GLY A 48 12.92 -2.16 14.52
N LEU A 49 11.77 -1.72 13.97
CA LEU A 49 10.53 -1.73 14.74
C LEU A 49 10.09 -3.17 15.06
N PRO A 50 9.65 -3.47 16.29
CA PRO A 50 9.23 -4.80 16.72
C PRO A 50 7.81 -5.13 16.22
N LEU A 51 7.64 -5.16 14.89
CA LEU A 51 6.35 -5.34 14.23
C LEU A 51 6.30 -6.67 13.49
N LYS A 52 5.08 -7.13 13.21
CA LYS A 52 4.81 -8.33 12.41
C LYS A 52 3.50 -8.15 11.65
N ALA A 53 3.51 -8.38 10.33
CA ALA A 53 2.29 -8.51 9.54
C ALA A 53 1.57 -9.82 9.91
N VAL A 54 0.26 -9.75 10.13
CA VAL A 54 -0.57 -10.90 10.55
C VAL A 54 -1.94 -10.86 9.87
N GLY A 55 -2.60 -12.01 9.82
CA GLY A 55 -3.94 -12.15 9.24
C GLY A 55 -3.94 -12.15 7.72
N ASP A 56 -5.15 -12.21 7.16
CA ASP A 56 -5.36 -12.16 5.71
C ASP A 56 -5.29 -10.72 5.18
N VAL A 57 -5.06 -10.59 3.86
CA VAL A 57 -5.06 -9.28 3.19
C VAL A 57 -6.45 -8.64 3.29
N LEU A 58 -6.53 -7.48 3.94
CA LEU A 58 -7.79 -6.77 4.15
C LEU A 58 -8.38 -6.20 2.84
N ALA A 59 -7.53 -5.70 1.94
CA ALA A 59 -7.94 -5.16 0.66
C ALA A 59 -6.78 -5.20 -0.34
N VAL A 60 -7.11 -5.46 -1.60
CA VAL A 60 -6.21 -5.26 -2.73
C VAL A 60 -6.82 -4.17 -3.60
N VAL A 61 -6.22 -2.99 -3.59
CA VAL A 61 -6.69 -1.85 -4.37
C VAL A 61 -5.64 -1.46 -5.41
N PRO A 62 -6.05 -1.19 -6.66
CA PRO A 62 -5.13 -0.69 -7.67
C PRO A 62 -4.69 0.75 -7.35
N THR A 63 -3.44 1.07 -7.64
CA THR A 63 -2.86 2.42 -7.50
C THR A 63 -2.75 3.08 -8.86
N TYR A 64 -3.16 4.36 -8.97
CA TYR A 64 -3.17 5.11 -10.22
C TYR A 64 -2.51 6.47 -10.07
N PHE A 65 -2.01 7.00 -11.20
CA PHE A 65 -1.68 8.42 -11.31
C PHE A 65 -2.96 9.25 -11.33
N LEU A 66 -2.97 10.36 -10.58
CA LEU A 66 -4.07 11.32 -10.57
C LEU A 66 -3.68 12.54 -11.42
N SER A 67 -4.59 12.97 -12.30
CA SER A 67 -4.42 14.16 -13.14
C SER A 67 -5.65 15.06 -13.08
N LYS A 68 -5.49 16.31 -13.52
CA LYS A 68 -6.63 17.17 -13.83
C LYS A 68 -7.45 16.57 -14.98
N ARG A 69 -8.75 16.83 -14.98
CA ARG A 69 -9.69 16.42 -16.04
C ARG A 69 -9.76 17.49 -17.13
N THR A 70 -8.73 17.51 -17.97
CA THR A 70 -8.57 18.47 -19.06
C THR A 70 -8.05 17.76 -20.31
N ASP A 71 -8.29 18.31 -21.50
CA ASP A 71 -7.96 17.65 -22.78
C ASP A 71 -6.45 17.49 -22.99
N ASP A 72 -5.64 18.43 -22.49
CA ASP A 72 -4.17 18.33 -22.48
C ASP A 72 -3.71 17.15 -21.60
N MET A 73 -4.26 17.02 -20.40
CA MET A 73 -3.95 15.91 -19.50
C MET A 73 -4.46 14.57 -20.01
N LYS A 74 -5.53 14.54 -20.81
CA LYS A 74 -6.00 13.31 -21.45
C LYS A 74 -4.90 12.69 -22.32
N GLN A 75 -4.23 13.50 -23.14
CA GLN A 75 -3.14 13.01 -24.00
C GLN A 75 -1.92 12.55 -23.19
N VAL A 76 -1.63 13.20 -22.06
CA VAL A 76 -0.55 12.78 -21.15
C VAL A 76 -0.89 11.44 -20.51
N ASN A 77 -2.12 11.27 -20.01
CA ASN A 77 -2.58 10.04 -19.40
C ASN A 77 -2.54 8.86 -20.38
N GLU A 78 -2.97 9.05 -21.63
CA GLU A 78 -2.89 8.01 -22.66
C GLU A 78 -1.44 7.51 -22.89
N LYS A 79 -0.46 8.43 -22.84
CA LYS A 79 0.97 8.06 -22.94
C LYS A 79 1.46 7.34 -21.68
N ILE A 80 1.07 7.80 -20.49
CA ILE A 80 1.40 7.13 -19.22
C ILE A 80 0.83 5.71 -19.25
N ASP A 81 -0.46 5.55 -19.55
CA ASP A 81 -1.13 4.25 -19.58
C ASP A 81 -0.50 3.29 -20.58
N LYS A 82 -0.17 3.78 -21.79
CA LYS A 82 0.54 2.98 -22.79
C LYS A 82 1.88 2.50 -22.25
N THR A 83 2.69 3.41 -21.70
CA THR A 83 4.03 3.08 -21.18
C THR A 83 3.94 2.10 -20.02
N MET A 84 2.99 2.29 -19.10
CA MET A 84 2.77 1.38 -17.97
C MET A 84 2.36 -0.04 -18.43
N LYS A 85 1.59 -0.16 -19.51
CA LYS A 85 1.25 -1.47 -20.11
C LYS A 85 2.48 -2.13 -20.75
N GLU A 86 3.29 -1.37 -21.48
CA GLU A 86 4.53 -1.87 -22.09
C GLU A 86 5.51 -2.37 -21.01
N MET A 87 5.75 -1.57 -19.97
CA MET A 87 6.61 -1.95 -18.84
C MET A 87 6.07 -3.12 -18.01
N ARG A 88 4.75 -3.36 -18.03
CA ARG A 88 4.17 -4.56 -17.42
C ARG A 88 4.43 -5.78 -18.28
N ALA A 89 4.22 -5.66 -19.60
CA ALA A 89 4.39 -6.75 -20.55
C ALA A 89 5.84 -7.22 -20.67
N ASP A 90 6.81 -6.31 -20.60
CA ASP A 90 8.24 -6.64 -20.70
C ASP A 90 8.90 -7.02 -19.35
N GLY A 91 8.12 -6.99 -18.25
CA GLY A 91 8.58 -7.33 -16.90
C GLY A 91 9.38 -6.24 -16.18
N THR A 92 9.51 -5.05 -16.76
CA THR A 92 10.20 -3.92 -16.11
C THR A 92 9.54 -3.52 -14.80
N LEU A 93 8.21 -3.42 -14.75
CA LEU A 93 7.50 -3.08 -13.51
C LEU A 93 7.73 -4.11 -12.41
N LYS A 94 7.70 -5.41 -12.74
CA LYS A 94 7.98 -6.48 -11.79
C LYS A 94 9.36 -6.32 -11.17
N LYS A 95 10.39 -6.12 -11.99
CA LYS A 95 11.77 -5.91 -11.52
C LYS A 95 11.88 -4.71 -10.59
N LEU A 96 11.23 -3.60 -10.94
CA LEU A 96 11.21 -2.40 -10.08
C LEU A 96 10.50 -2.68 -8.75
N SER A 97 9.35 -3.36 -8.79
CA SER A 97 8.60 -3.74 -7.59
C SER A 97 9.43 -4.62 -6.66
N GLU A 98 10.07 -5.66 -7.19
CA GLU A 98 10.93 -6.54 -6.40
C GLU A 98 12.14 -5.79 -5.81
N GLN A 99 12.77 -4.92 -6.60
CA GLN A 99 13.93 -4.14 -6.17
C GLN A 99 13.61 -3.17 -5.03
N TYR A 100 12.50 -2.42 -5.13
CA TYR A 100 12.21 -1.34 -4.19
C TYR A 100 11.23 -1.72 -3.08
N LEU A 101 10.33 -2.68 -3.34
CA LEU A 101 9.25 -3.06 -2.42
C LEU A 101 9.46 -4.47 -1.84
N GLY A 102 10.41 -5.24 -2.36
CA GLY A 102 10.74 -6.59 -1.86
C GLY A 102 9.78 -7.69 -2.32
N GLY A 103 8.91 -7.41 -3.30
CA GLY A 103 7.98 -8.38 -3.87
C GLY A 103 7.32 -7.88 -5.16
N ASP A 104 6.62 -8.78 -5.86
CA ASP A 104 5.85 -8.44 -7.05
C ASP A 104 4.44 -7.97 -6.67
N TYR A 105 4.23 -6.65 -6.73
CA TYR A 105 2.94 -5.99 -6.49
C TYR A 105 2.29 -5.52 -7.79
N THR A 106 2.71 -6.08 -8.94
CA THR A 106 2.31 -5.62 -10.28
C THR A 106 1.29 -6.54 -10.95
N PHE A 107 0.47 -7.22 -10.16
CA PHE A 107 -0.63 -8.08 -10.63
C PHE A 107 -1.95 -7.30 -10.75
N ASP A 108 -2.95 -7.90 -11.39
CA ASP A 108 -4.31 -7.37 -11.43
C ASP A 108 -5.04 -7.75 -10.12
N PRO A 109 -5.56 -6.77 -9.35
CA PRO A 109 -6.29 -7.03 -8.11
C PRO A 109 -7.48 -7.98 -8.24
N THR A 110 -8.06 -8.08 -9.44
CA THR A 110 -9.24 -8.92 -9.75
C THR A 110 -8.90 -10.36 -10.09
N GLN A 111 -7.61 -10.71 -10.17
CA GLN A 111 -7.11 -12.03 -10.57
C GLN A 111 -6.62 -12.87 -9.37
N LYS A 112 -6.99 -12.52 -8.13
CA LYS A 112 -6.70 -13.30 -6.92
C LYS A 112 -7.94 -14.00 -6.40
#